data_AF-A0A6N9RJC6-F1
#
_entry.id   AF-A0A6N9RJC6-F1
#
_cell.length_a   1.000
_cell.length_b   1.000
_cell.length_c   1.000
_cell.angle_alpha   90.00
_cell.angle_beta   90.00
_cell.angle_gamma   90.00
#
_symmetry.space_group_name_H-M   'P 1'
#
loop_
_entity.id
_entity.type
_entity.pdbx_description
1 polymer ?
#
loop_
_entity_poly.entity_id
_entity_poly.type
_entity_poly.pdbx_seq_one_letter_code
_entity_poly.pdbx_strand_id
1 'polypeptide(L)'
;MFKSIKSVALITILVTTAVAASASTQTTASLAAASGFSWNQGNFEKVVSLKDGSSLHEYSDGRMALESSYGRAVSKPVGQVVYAMDGSAITITSNEVARLSKQLRIHP
;
A
#
# COMPACT_ATOMS: atom_id res chain seq x y z
N MET A 1 47.03 26.39 12.41
CA MET A 1 46.98 24.92 12.61
C MET A 1 45.58 24.45 12.20
N PHE A 2 45.42 23.67 11.12
CA PHE A 2 44.13 23.20 10.60
C PHE A 2 43.78 21.78 11.11
N LYS A 3 42.48 21.42 11.01
CA LYS A 3 41.72 20.15 11.29
C LYS A 3 41.09 20.07 12.69
N SER A 4 39.81 19.71 12.86
CA SER A 4 38.81 19.06 11.99
C SER A 4 37.37 19.34 12.48
N ILE A 5 36.46 19.64 11.56
CA ILE A 5 34.99 19.57 11.72
C ILE A 5 34.57 18.13 11.43
N LYS A 6 33.60 17.57 12.18
CA LYS A 6 32.65 16.55 11.71
C LYS A 6 31.59 16.29 12.78
N SER A 7 30.33 16.61 12.43
CA SER A 7 29.08 15.95 12.83
C SER A 7 28.81 15.84 14.34
N VAL A 8 27.77 16.46 14.91
CA VAL A 8 26.37 16.10 14.70
C VAL A 8 25.51 17.33 15.00
N ALA A 9 24.86 17.87 13.97
CA ALA A 9 23.65 18.66 14.16
C ALA A 9 22.49 17.67 14.30
N LEU A 10 21.71 17.73 15.38
CA LEU A 10 20.27 17.53 15.24
C LEU A 10 19.48 18.06 16.46
N ILE A 11 18.98 19.28 16.27
CA ILE A 11 17.60 19.70 16.52
C ILE A 11 17.11 19.56 17.98
N THR A 12 17.41 20.59 18.77
CA THR A 12 16.56 21.04 19.89
C THR A 12 15.57 22.05 19.32
N ILE A 13 14.26 21.78 19.37
CA ILE A 13 13.23 22.80 19.15
C ILE A 13 12.40 22.91 20.42
N LEU A 14 12.61 24.02 21.13
CA LEU A 14 11.83 24.48 22.26
C LEU A 14 10.41 24.82 21.82
N VAL A 15 9.44 24.36 22.61
CA VAL A 15 8.07 24.87 22.63
C VAL A 15 8.07 26.14 23.49
N THR A 16 7.83 27.31 22.90
CA THR A 16 7.42 28.51 23.64
C THR A 16 6.48 29.35 22.78
N THR A 17 5.34 29.69 23.38
CA THR A 17 4.17 30.36 22.83
C THR A 17 4.42 31.83 22.47
N ALA A 18 3.98 32.24 21.28
CA ALA A 18 3.67 33.63 20.98
C ALA A 18 2.40 33.70 20.10
N VAL A 19 1.32 34.19 20.71
CA VAL A 19 0.09 34.64 20.04
C VAL A 19 0.31 36.07 19.57
N ALA A 20 0.25 36.32 18.26
CA ALA A 20 -0.08 37.63 17.69
C ALA A 20 -0.52 37.45 16.22
N ALA A 21 -1.59 38.14 15.84
CA ALA A 21 -2.43 37.95 14.67
C ALA A 21 -1.74 38.05 13.30
N SER A 22 -2.02 37.09 12.41
CA SER A 22 -2.55 37.29 11.05
C SER A 22 -2.80 35.92 10.40
N ALA A 23 -3.87 35.81 9.64
CA ALA A 23 -4.50 34.57 9.21
C ALA A 23 -3.57 33.62 8.41
N SER A 24 -3.86 32.32 8.54
CA SER A 24 -3.30 31.17 7.81
C SER A 24 -1.90 30.71 8.20
N THR A 25 -1.81 29.90 9.26
CA THR A 25 -0.69 28.96 9.43
C THR A 25 -1.24 27.57 9.72
N GLN A 26 -0.88 26.66 8.84
CA GLN A 26 -1.36 25.30 8.73
C GLN A 26 -0.95 24.50 9.97
N THR A 27 -1.93 24.01 10.72
CA THR A 27 -1.71 22.96 11.71
C THR A 27 -1.10 21.77 11.01
N THR A 28 0.13 21.43 11.39
CA THR A 28 0.85 20.24 10.96
C THR A 28 0.12 19.00 11.50
N ALA A 29 -0.93 18.58 10.79
CA ALA A 29 -1.49 17.26 10.96
C ALA A 29 -0.44 16.28 10.44
N SER A 30 0.18 15.54 11.37
CA SER A 30 0.93 14.34 11.04
C SER A 30 0.07 13.48 10.12
N LEU A 31 0.39 13.46 8.82
CA LEU A 31 -0.19 12.56 7.85
C LEU A 31 0.22 11.15 8.27
N ALA A 32 -0.61 10.52 9.11
CA ALA A 32 -0.72 9.08 9.06
C ALA A 32 -1.09 8.78 7.61
N ALA A 33 -0.11 8.30 6.84
CA ALA A 33 -0.34 7.75 5.52
C ALA A 33 -1.27 6.56 5.72
N ALA A 34 -2.58 6.82 5.68
CA ALA A 34 -3.58 5.80 5.47
C ALA A 34 -3.34 5.30 4.04
N SER A 35 -2.42 4.35 3.89
CA SER A 35 -2.34 3.52 2.71
C SER A 35 -3.73 2.94 2.51
N GLY A 36 -4.38 3.35 1.42
CA GLY A 36 -5.79 3.13 1.17
C GLY A 36 -6.18 1.67 1.31
N PHE A 37 -7.03 1.38 2.29
CA PHE A 37 -7.90 0.22 2.21
C PHE A 37 -8.97 0.57 1.17
N SER A 38 -8.77 0.12 -0.08
CA SER A 38 -9.81 0.22 -1.10
C SER A 38 -11.02 -0.59 -0.65
N TRP A 39 -12.13 0.11 -0.42
CA TRP A 39 -13.46 -0.45 -0.23
C TRP A 39 -13.84 -1.27 -1.47
N ASN A 40 -14.01 -2.58 -1.30
CA ASN A 40 -14.24 -3.49 -2.41
C ASN A 40 -15.74 -3.62 -2.72
N GLN A 41 -16.14 -3.28 -3.94
CA GLN A 41 -17.50 -3.50 -4.46
C GLN A 41 -17.72 -4.91 -5.05
N GLY A 42 -16.78 -5.83 -4.85
CA GLY A 42 -16.91 -7.25 -5.10
C GLY A 42 -16.65 -8.05 -3.82
N ASN A 43 -17.12 -9.29 -3.77
CA ASN A 43 -17.00 -10.23 -2.65
C ASN A 43 -15.55 -10.66 -2.31
N PHE A 44 -14.61 -9.73 -2.22
CA PHE A 44 -13.25 -10.01 -1.84
C PHE A 44 -13.05 -9.51 -0.41
N GLU A 45 -12.44 -10.35 0.41
CA GLU A 45 -12.22 -10.04 1.81
C GLU A 45 -11.01 -9.12 1.98
N LYS A 46 -10.04 -9.25 1.06
CA LYS A 46 -8.83 -8.44 1.09
C LYS A 46 -8.26 -8.28 -0.31
N VAL A 47 -7.85 -7.06 -0.65
CA VAL A 47 -7.11 -6.75 -1.87
C VAL A 47 -5.76 -6.19 -1.47
N VAL A 48 -4.70 -6.78 -2.00
CA VAL A 48 -3.33 -6.35 -1.76
C VAL A 48 -2.71 -5.87 -3.06
N SER A 49 -2.28 -4.61 -3.10
CA SER A 49 -1.53 -4.07 -4.24
C SER A 49 -0.08 -4.54 -4.20
N LEU A 50 0.46 -4.91 -5.36
CA LEU A 50 1.80 -5.46 -5.51
C LEU A 50 2.74 -4.50 -6.21
N LYS A 51 4.04 -4.66 -5.97
CA LYS A 51 5.10 -3.80 -6.54
C LYS A 51 5.15 -3.79 -8.06
N ASP A 52 4.68 -4.86 -8.71
CA ASP A 52 4.59 -4.95 -10.17
C ASP A 52 3.34 -4.23 -10.75
N GLY A 53 2.55 -3.57 -9.90
CA GLY A 53 1.30 -2.91 -10.28
C GLY A 53 0.11 -3.87 -10.41
N SER A 54 0.29 -5.15 -10.12
CA SER A 54 -0.81 -6.12 -10.01
C SER A 54 -1.55 -5.98 -8.66
N SER A 55 -2.72 -6.60 -8.56
CA SER A 55 -3.53 -6.68 -7.34
C SER A 55 -3.84 -8.14 -7.03
N LEU A 56 -3.50 -8.58 -5.82
CA LEU A 56 -3.83 -9.91 -5.32
C LEU A 56 -5.14 -9.81 -4.53
N HIS A 57 -6.13 -10.54 -4.99
CA HIS A 57 -7.44 -10.65 -4.39
C HIS A 57 -7.50 -11.92 -3.56
N GLU A 58 -7.76 -11.77 -2.26
CA GLU A 58 -8.00 -12.87 -1.34
C GLU A 58 -9.52 -12.95 -1.07
N TYR A 59 -10.06 -14.13 -1.32
CA TYR A 59 -11.47 -14.45 -1.11
C TYR A 59 -11.69 -14.96 0.32
N SER A 60 -12.94 -14.98 0.75
CA SER A 60 -13.32 -15.43 2.11
C SER A 60 -13.07 -16.91 2.40
N ASP A 61 -12.83 -17.71 1.37
CA ASP A 61 -12.39 -19.10 1.49
C ASP A 61 -10.85 -19.23 1.60
N GLY A 62 -10.13 -18.11 1.71
CA GLY A 62 -8.66 -18.04 1.77
C GLY A 62 -7.98 -18.30 0.42
N ARG A 63 -8.75 -18.46 -0.66
CA ARG A 63 -8.19 -18.60 -2.00
C ARG A 63 -7.81 -17.25 -2.57
N MET A 64 -6.87 -17.27 -3.49
CA MET A 64 -6.29 -16.08 -4.07
C MET A 64 -6.42 -16.07 -5.58
N ALA A 65 -6.64 -14.88 -6.14
CA ALA A 65 -6.56 -14.61 -7.56
C ALA A 65 -5.73 -13.34 -7.79
N LEU A 66 -4.94 -13.34 -8.86
CA LEU A 66 -4.13 -12.19 -9.23
C LEU A 66 -4.77 -11.44 -10.40
N GLU A 67 -4.89 -10.14 -10.26
CA GLU A 67 -5.27 -9.21 -11.30
C GLU A 67 -4.04 -8.45 -11.77
N SER A 68 -3.77 -8.44 -13.07
CA SER A 68 -2.70 -7.62 -13.66
C SER A 68 -3.03 -6.13 -13.57
N SER A 69 -2.01 -5.29 -13.72
CA SER A 69 -2.16 -3.83 -13.83
C SER A 69 -3.10 -3.36 -14.95
N TYR A 70 -3.42 -4.25 -15.89
CA TYR A 70 -4.36 -4.00 -17.00
C TYR A 70 -5.81 -4.39 -16.69
N GLY A 71 -6.15 -4.69 -15.43
CA GLY A 71 -7.51 -5.06 -15.05
C GLY A 71 -7.93 -6.46 -15.50
N ARG A 72 -6.96 -7.38 -15.66
CA ARG A 72 -7.22 -8.75 -16.15
C ARG A 72 -6.75 -9.78 -15.15
N ALA A 73 -7.58 -10.79 -14.90
CA ALA A 73 -7.20 -11.96 -14.13
C ALA A 73 -6.03 -12.69 -14.81
N VAL A 74 -4.96 -12.96 -14.07
CA VAL A 74 -3.75 -13.62 -14.56
C VAL A 74 -3.41 -14.80 -13.67
N SER A 75 -3.03 -15.90 -14.32
CA SER A 75 -2.56 -17.10 -13.64
C SER A 75 -1.11 -16.93 -13.23
N LYS A 76 -0.79 -17.19 -11.96
CA LYS A 76 0.58 -17.41 -11.52
C LYS A 76 0.75 -18.80 -10.91
N PRO A 77 1.94 -19.41 -11.04
CA PRO A 77 2.28 -20.65 -10.36
C PRO A 77 2.01 -20.57 -8.86
N VAL A 78 1.37 -21.60 -8.32
CA VAL A 78 1.26 -21.82 -6.87
C VAL A 78 2.67 -22.08 -6.32
N GLY A 79 2.98 -21.48 -5.17
CA GLY A 79 4.31 -21.48 -4.56
C GLY A 79 5.20 -20.33 -5.01
N GLN A 80 4.80 -19.55 -6.02
CA GLN A 80 5.52 -18.34 -6.38
C GLN A 80 5.35 -17.28 -5.30
N VAL A 81 6.45 -16.60 -4.95
CA VAL A 81 6.45 -15.45 -4.06
C VAL A 81 6.27 -14.17 -4.87
N VAL A 82 5.35 -13.33 -4.43
CA VAL A 82 5.09 -12.00 -4.96
C VAL A 82 5.25 -10.96 -3.86
N TYR A 83 5.62 -9.73 -4.21
CA TYR A 83 5.89 -8.69 -3.23
C TYR A 83 4.78 -7.64 -3.22
N ALA A 84 4.17 -7.45 -2.06
CA ALA A 84 3.23 -6.38 -1.80
C ALA A 84 3.94 -5.02 -1.75
N MET A 85 3.18 -3.93 -1.93
CA MET A 85 3.71 -2.56 -1.95
C MET A 85 4.47 -2.18 -0.68
N ASP A 86 4.05 -2.71 0.47
CA ASP A 86 4.70 -2.57 1.77
C ASP A 86 6.05 -3.33 1.88
N GLY A 87 6.39 -4.14 0.88
CA GLY A 87 7.57 -5.01 0.88
C GLY A 87 7.33 -6.40 1.45
N SER A 88 6.11 -6.71 1.88
CA SER A 88 5.76 -8.04 2.39
C SER A 88 5.82 -9.08 1.27
N ALA A 89 6.43 -10.23 1.58
CA ALA A 89 6.46 -11.38 0.68
C ALA A 89 5.19 -12.21 0.88
N ILE A 90 4.45 -12.46 -0.20
CA ILE A 90 3.22 -13.27 -0.20
C ILE A 90 3.45 -14.48 -1.09
N THR A 91 3.26 -15.68 -0.54
CA THR A 91 3.31 -16.91 -1.31
C THR A 91 1.92 -17.18 -1.90
N ILE A 92 1.86 -17.34 -3.22
CA ILE A 92 0.62 -17.72 -3.91
C ILE A 92 0.25 -19.16 -3.52
N THR A 93 -0.89 -19.33 -2.86
CA THR A 93 -1.38 -20.66 -2.43
C THR A 93 -2.45 -21.23 -3.34
N SER A 94 -3.10 -20.39 -4.14
CA SER A 94 -4.26 -20.72 -4.97
C SER A 94 -4.28 -19.88 -6.25
N ASN A 95 -5.07 -20.29 -7.24
CA ASN A 95 -5.08 -19.69 -8.56
C ASN A 95 -6.52 -19.56 -9.13
N GLU A 96 -7.31 -18.65 -8.55
CA GLU A 96 -8.74 -18.48 -8.84
C GLU A 96 -9.02 -17.56 -10.05
N VAL A 97 -8.32 -17.78 -11.17
CA VAL A 97 -8.41 -16.93 -12.38
C VAL A 97 -9.80 -16.95 -13.01
N ALA A 98 -10.43 -18.13 -13.08
CA ALA A 98 -11.78 -18.27 -13.67
C ALA A 98 -12.82 -17.49 -12.86
N ARG A 99 -12.71 -17.52 -11.52
CA ARG A 99 -13.60 -16.78 -10.63
C ARG A 99 -13.39 -15.27 -10.78
N LEU A 100 -12.14 -14.82 -10.72
CA LEU A 100 -11.81 -13.40 -10.87
C LEU A 100 -12.20 -12.86 -12.26
N SER A 101 -11.91 -13.58 -13.33
CA SER A 101 -12.28 -13.16 -14.69
C SER A 101 -13.78 -13.02 -14.89
N LYS A 102 -14.58 -13.94 -14.33
CA LYS A 102 -16.04 -13.83 -14.34
C LYS A 102 -16.49 -12.57 -13.59
N GLN A 103 -15.86 -12.27 -12.46
CA GLN A 103 -16.22 -11.15 -11.59
C GLN A 103 -15.88 -9.80 -12.25
N LEU A 104 -14.69 -9.66 -12.83
CA LEU A 104 -14.26 -8.49 -13.61
C LEU A 104 -15.14 -8.24 -14.85
N ARG A 105 -15.75 -9.29 -15.42
CA ARG A 105 -16.68 -9.13 -16.54
C ARG A 105 -18.06 -8.62 -16.11
N ILE A 106 -18.50 -8.96 -14.91
CA ILE A 106 -19.80 -8.54 -14.37
C ILE A 106 -19.68 -7.14 -13.74
N HIS A 107 -18.52 -6.81 -13.18
CA HIS A 107 -18.19 -5.53 -12.57
C HIS A 107 -16.89 -4.98 -13.19
N PRO A 108 -16.98 -4.25 -14.32
CA PRO A 108 -15.83 -3.66 -15.01
C PRO A 108 -15.30 -2.40 -14.33
#